data_AF-A0A318TXP6-F1
#
_entry.id   AF-A0A318TXP6-F1
#
_cell.length_a   1.000
_cell.length_b   1.000
_cell.length_c   1.000
_cell.angle_alpha   90.00
_cell.angle_beta   90.00
_cell.angle_gamma   90.00
#
_symmetry.space_group_name_H-M   'P 1'
#
loop_
_entity.id
_entity.type
_entity.pdbx_description
1 polymer ?
#
loop_
_entity_poly.entity_id
_entity_poly.type
_entity_poly.pdbx_seq_one_letter_code
_entity_poly.pdbx_strand_id
1 'polypeptide(L)'
;MKRIKKFGFLLIILTVVLLAGCVKEETLEEYFHKEMTKNLDAEVVKETNYSYALVHQELNVVHENDGIAIFTQNSTDGEQIYIAYMEKEKGIWNWRQSRGAEWDTPVKWSAMHQSPYIYSGAISDNAIKKVYAGDIQAKIIQIEGDKRFWYANSSEKDVEVKMEMLDGTQQVVDKVDVEMLKNWNFEDSE
;
A
#
# COMPACT_ATOMS: atom_id res chain seq x y z
N MET A 1 -34.60 -61.06 9.33
CA MET A 1 -34.30 -59.94 8.40
C MET A 1 -34.29 -58.61 9.16
N LYS A 2 -33.14 -58.15 9.70
CA LYS A 2 -32.97 -56.80 10.30
C LYS A 2 -31.49 -56.37 10.17
N ARG A 3 -31.03 -56.04 8.96
CA ARG A 3 -29.68 -55.47 8.73
C ARG A 3 -29.64 -54.58 7.47
N ILE A 4 -30.44 -53.51 7.40
CA ILE A 4 -30.33 -52.54 6.28
C ILE A 4 -30.41 -51.05 6.73
N LYS A 5 -30.70 -50.74 8.00
CA LYS A 5 -30.91 -49.32 8.43
C LYS A 5 -29.66 -48.54 8.89
N LYS A 6 -28.47 -49.15 8.95
CA LYS A 6 -27.24 -48.46 9.44
C LYS A 6 -26.37 -47.86 8.33
N PHE A 7 -26.64 -48.16 7.06
CA PHE A 7 -25.80 -47.70 5.94
C PHE A 7 -26.17 -46.30 5.42
N GLY A 8 -27.45 -45.91 5.53
CA GLY A 8 -27.91 -44.58 5.08
C GLY A 8 -27.41 -43.42 5.94
N PHE A 9 -27.18 -43.64 7.24
CA PHE A 9 -26.77 -42.58 8.16
C PHE A 9 -25.28 -42.21 8.02
N LEU A 10 -24.43 -43.17 7.64
CA LEU A 10 -22.99 -42.92 7.43
C LEU A 10 -22.73 -42.11 6.16
N LEU A 11 -23.58 -42.28 5.13
CA LEU A 11 -23.47 -41.55 3.86
C LEU A 11 -23.83 -40.07 4.00
N ILE A 12 -24.77 -39.74 4.89
CA ILE A 12 -25.22 -38.36 5.15
C ILE A 12 -24.18 -37.56 5.96
N ILE A 13 -23.43 -38.20 6.86
CA ILE A 13 -22.35 -37.54 7.59
C ILE A 13 -21.17 -37.24 6.67
N LEU A 14 -20.88 -38.13 5.71
CA LEU A 14 -19.80 -37.93 4.74
C LEU A 14 -20.06 -36.73 3.81
N THR A 15 -21.31 -36.44 3.44
CA THR A 15 -21.65 -35.29 2.60
C THR A 15 -21.58 -33.95 3.34
N VAL A 16 -21.85 -33.91 4.65
CA VAL A 16 -21.72 -32.68 5.45
C VAL A 16 -20.25 -32.28 5.66
N VAL A 17 -19.34 -33.25 5.81
CA VAL A 17 -17.89 -32.99 5.93
C VAL A 17 -17.27 -32.53 4.60
N LEU A 18 -17.83 -32.94 3.46
CA LEU A 18 -17.39 -32.50 2.13
C LEU A 18 -17.95 -31.12 1.73
N LEU A 19 -19.03 -30.65 2.35
CA LEU A 19 -19.63 -29.32 2.11
C LEU A 19 -18.99 -28.19 2.95
N ALA A 20 -18.13 -28.52 3.92
CA ALA A 20 -17.25 -27.55 4.57
C ALA A 20 -16.03 -27.15 3.68
N GLY A 21 -16.10 -27.49 2.38
CA GLY A 21 -15.04 -27.31 1.40
C GLY A 21 -14.73 -25.85 1.11
N CYS A 22 -13.51 -25.45 1.48
CA CYS A 22 -12.72 -24.34 0.97
C CYS A 22 -13.49 -23.04 0.66
N VAL A 23 -13.73 -22.22 1.68
CA VAL A 23 -13.77 -20.77 1.43
C VAL A 23 -12.37 -20.39 0.98
N LYS A 24 -12.20 -20.06 -0.30
CA LYS A 24 -10.94 -19.55 -0.83
C LYS A 24 -10.60 -18.30 -0.01
N GLU A 25 -9.45 -18.31 0.64
CA GLU A 25 -8.97 -17.18 1.42
C GLU A 25 -8.72 -15.99 0.49
N GLU A 26 -9.22 -14.82 0.86
CA GLU A 26 -9.06 -13.59 0.08
C GLU A 26 -7.57 -13.21 0.02
N THR A 27 -7.08 -12.96 -1.19
CA THR A 27 -5.72 -12.47 -1.41
C THR A 27 -5.62 -10.97 -1.12
N LEU A 28 -4.40 -10.47 -0.93
CA LEU A 28 -4.17 -9.02 -0.76
C LEU A 28 -4.70 -8.22 -1.95
N GLU A 29 -4.43 -8.69 -3.17
CA GLU A 29 -4.90 -8.07 -4.42
C GLU A 29 -6.42 -8.04 -4.52
N GLU A 30 -7.09 -9.17 -4.22
CA GLU A 30 -8.56 -9.26 -4.22
C GLU A 30 -9.16 -8.28 -3.21
N TYR A 31 -8.61 -8.23 -1.99
CA TYR A 31 -9.02 -7.27 -0.96
C TYR A 31 -8.81 -5.82 -1.39
N PHE A 32 -7.63 -5.51 -1.94
CA PHE A 32 -7.30 -4.17 -2.45
C PHE A 32 -8.32 -3.69 -3.48
N HIS A 33 -8.58 -4.48 -4.53
CA HIS A 33 -9.53 -4.10 -5.57
C HIS A 33 -10.95 -3.93 -5.03
N LYS A 34 -11.35 -4.78 -4.10
CA LYS A 34 -12.66 -4.70 -3.44
C LYS A 34 -12.81 -3.41 -2.62
N GLU A 35 -11.80 -3.03 -1.83
CA GLU A 35 -11.84 -1.77 -1.07
C GLU A 35 -11.78 -0.56 -2.00
N MET A 36 -10.96 -0.60 -3.04
CA MET A 36 -10.91 0.47 -4.04
C MET A 36 -12.27 0.66 -4.71
N THR A 37 -12.95 -0.41 -5.12
CA THR A 37 -14.29 -0.32 -5.73
C THR A 37 -15.37 0.11 -4.74
N LYS A 38 -15.30 -0.34 -3.48
CA LYS A 38 -16.28 0.04 -2.44
C LYS A 38 -16.25 1.53 -2.14
N ASN A 39 -15.07 2.14 -2.16
CA ASN A 39 -14.89 3.56 -1.89
C ASN A 39 -15.17 4.44 -3.11
N LEU A 40 -15.49 3.85 -4.26
CA LEU A 40 -15.83 4.57 -5.48
C LEU A 40 -17.34 4.67 -5.65
N ASP A 41 -17.85 5.90 -5.55
CA ASP A 41 -19.18 6.21 -6.02
C ASP A 41 -19.19 6.23 -7.56
N ALA A 42 -20.17 5.56 -8.17
CA ALA A 42 -20.34 5.51 -9.61
C ALA A 42 -20.57 6.89 -10.25
N GLU A 43 -21.12 7.84 -9.50
CA GLU A 43 -21.28 9.23 -9.95
C GLU A 43 -19.93 9.99 -9.94
N VAL A 44 -19.14 9.82 -8.87
CA VAL A 44 -17.79 10.40 -8.74
C VAL A 44 -16.86 9.92 -9.86
N VAL A 45 -16.91 8.63 -10.23
CA VAL A 45 -16.08 8.07 -11.32
C VAL A 45 -16.37 8.74 -12.67
N LYS A 46 -17.63 9.08 -12.96
CA LYS A 46 -18.02 9.70 -14.24
C LYS A 46 -17.65 11.17 -14.33
N GLU A 47 -17.73 11.91 -13.23
CA GLU A 47 -17.46 13.34 -13.23
C GLU A 47 -15.96 13.67 -13.13
N THR A 48 -15.19 12.83 -12.44
CA THR A 48 -13.77 13.13 -12.12
C THR A 48 -12.77 12.41 -13.02
N ASN A 49 -13.22 11.59 -13.97
CA ASN A 49 -12.37 10.64 -14.72
C ASN A 49 -11.47 9.80 -13.81
N TYR A 50 -11.95 9.50 -12.60
CA TYR A 50 -11.18 8.77 -11.62
C TYR A 50 -10.82 7.38 -12.15
N SER A 51 -9.54 7.04 -12.07
CA SER A 51 -9.05 5.68 -12.31
C SER A 51 -7.91 5.34 -11.38
N TYR A 52 -7.70 4.05 -11.16
CA TYR A 52 -6.57 3.56 -10.38
C TYR A 52 -5.94 2.33 -11.03
N ALA A 53 -4.66 2.09 -10.75
CA ALA A 53 -3.94 0.90 -11.21
C ALA A 53 -3.02 0.38 -10.11
N LEU A 54 -3.12 -0.92 -9.78
CA LEU A 54 -2.17 -1.58 -8.90
C LEU A 54 -0.83 -1.74 -9.63
N VAL A 55 0.24 -1.18 -9.09
CA VAL A 55 1.57 -1.19 -9.69
C VAL A 55 2.48 -2.22 -9.03
N HIS A 56 2.39 -2.36 -7.71
CA HIS A 56 3.19 -3.31 -6.94
C HIS A 56 2.42 -3.82 -5.74
N GLN A 57 2.71 -5.05 -5.33
CA GLN A 57 2.26 -5.58 -4.05
C GLN A 57 3.35 -6.46 -3.44
N GLU A 58 3.37 -6.50 -2.11
CA GLU A 58 4.29 -7.35 -1.35
C GLU A 58 3.64 -7.80 -0.05
N LEU A 59 3.88 -9.05 0.33
CA LEU A 59 3.40 -9.66 1.56
C LEU A 59 4.54 -9.77 2.57
N ASN A 60 4.21 -9.75 3.86
CA ASN A 60 5.13 -9.91 4.97
C ASN A 60 6.26 -8.87 4.97
N VAL A 61 5.90 -7.60 4.77
CA VAL A 61 6.79 -6.44 4.68
C VAL A 61 7.31 -6.05 6.06
N VAL A 62 6.47 -6.09 7.11
CA VAL A 62 6.87 -5.76 8.48
C VAL A 62 6.88 -7.01 9.35
N HIS A 63 5.83 -7.81 9.26
CA HIS A 63 5.70 -9.08 9.97
C HIS A 63 4.84 -10.07 9.18
N GLU A 64 4.75 -11.30 9.66
CA GLU A 64 3.87 -12.30 9.05
C GLU A 64 2.42 -11.77 8.97
N ASN A 65 1.73 -12.09 7.87
CA ASN A 65 0.33 -11.74 7.63
C ASN A 65 0.04 -10.25 7.44
N ASP A 66 1.02 -9.48 6.96
CA ASP A 66 0.77 -8.13 6.45
C ASP A 66 1.07 -8.03 4.94
N GLY A 67 0.82 -6.85 4.39
CA GLY A 67 1.28 -6.52 3.06
C GLY A 67 1.11 -5.06 2.71
N ILE A 68 1.71 -4.69 1.59
CA ILE A 68 1.54 -3.37 0.96
C ILE A 68 0.96 -3.51 -0.43
N ALA A 69 0.17 -2.52 -0.83
CA ALA A 69 -0.18 -2.27 -2.23
C ALA A 69 0.30 -0.88 -2.61
N ILE A 70 1.01 -0.78 -3.74
CA ILE A 70 1.42 0.48 -4.34
C ILE A 70 0.65 0.64 -5.63
N PHE A 71 -0.03 1.77 -5.78
CA PHE A 71 -0.96 1.99 -6.87
C PHE A 71 -0.97 3.46 -7.30
N THR A 72 -1.24 3.70 -8.57
CA THR A 72 -1.50 5.05 -9.08
C THR A 72 -2.99 5.36 -9.00
N GLN A 73 -3.31 6.63 -8.80
CA GLN A 73 -4.63 7.20 -8.99
C GLN A 73 -4.52 8.36 -9.96
N ASN A 74 -5.45 8.45 -10.90
CA ASN A 74 -5.63 9.61 -11.76
C ASN A 74 -6.96 10.25 -11.42
N SER A 75 -6.94 11.57 -11.26
CA SER A 75 -8.12 12.40 -11.04
C SER A 75 -7.99 13.71 -11.82
N THR A 76 -8.92 14.65 -11.60
CA THR A 76 -8.82 16.01 -12.14
C THR A 76 -7.59 16.77 -11.66
N ASP A 77 -7.08 16.42 -10.48
CA ASP A 77 -5.94 17.09 -9.85
C ASP A 77 -4.60 16.51 -10.32
N GLY A 78 -4.64 15.48 -11.17
CA GLY A 78 -3.49 14.84 -11.77
C GLY A 78 -3.27 13.40 -11.31
N GLU A 79 -2.11 12.88 -11.70
CA GLU A 79 -1.66 11.55 -11.33
C GLU A 79 -0.90 11.58 -9.99
N GLN A 80 -1.28 10.69 -9.08
CA GLN A 80 -0.63 10.50 -7.80
C GLN A 80 -0.32 9.01 -7.59
N ILE A 81 0.70 8.72 -6.78
CA ILE A 81 1.04 7.37 -6.38
C ILE A 81 0.89 7.19 -4.88
N TYR A 82 0.33 6.06 -4.51
CA TYR A 82 -0.01 5.72 -3.14
C TYR A 82 0.64 4.42 -2.73
N ILE A 83 1.03 4.33 -1.46
CA ILE A 83 1.30 3.09 -0.76
C ILE A 83 0.24 2.89 0.32
N ALA A 84 -0.37 1.71 0.35
CA ALA A 84 -1.29 1.27 1.39
C ALA A 84 -0.67 0.12 2.18
N TYR A 85 -0.74 0.20 3.51
CA TYR A 85 -0.39 -0.88 4.42
C TYR A 85 -1.64 -1.57 4.92
N MET A 86 -1.63 -2.90 4.85
CA MET A 86 -2.74 -3.76 5.20
C MET A 86 -2.25 -4.90 6.08
N GLU A 87 -3.08 -5.27 7.05
CA GLU A 87 -2.80 -6.37 7.96
C GLU A 87 -3.92 -7.39 7.92
N LYS A 88 -3.56 -8.67 8.02
CA LYS A 88 -4.51 -9.76 8.08
C LYS A 88 -4.66 -10.25 9.51
N GLU A 89 -5.83 -9.99 10.08
CA GLU A 89 -6.20 -10.44 11.42
C GLU A 89 -7.28 -11.51 11.32
N LYS A 90 -7.03 -12.68 11.93
CA LYS A 90 -7.98 -13.81 11.92
C LYS A 90 -8.45 -14.18 10.50
N GLY A 91 -7.55 -14.11 9.53
CA GLY A 91 -7.82 -14.41 8.12
C GLY A 91 -8.52 -13.30 7.33
N ILE A 92 -8.74 -12.12 7.93
CA ILE A 92 -9.42 -10.99 7.29
C ILE A 92 -8.43 -9.83 7.13
N TRP A 93 -8.31 -9.31 5.90
CA TRP A 93 -7.51 -8.12 5.62
C TRP A 93 -8.16 -6.85 6.14
N ASN A 94 -7.34 -5.95 6.66
CA ASN A 94 -7.73 -4.63 7.14
C ASN A 94 -6.79 -3.57 6.56
N TRP A 95 -7.36 -2.55 5.93
CA TRP A 95 -6.65 -1.35 5.54
C TRP A 95 -6.27 -0.53 6.77
N ARG A 96 -4.97 -0.35 7.01
CA ARG A 96 -4.48 0.35 8.19
C ARG A 96 -4.15 1.80 7.90
N GLN A 97 -3.33 2.02 6.89
CA GLN A 97 -2.75 3.33 6.61
C GLN A 97 -2.43 3.47 5.12
N SER A 98 -2.47 4.70 4.62
CA SER A 98 -1.99 5.04 3.29
C SER A 98 -1.18 6.33 3.29
N ARG A 99 -0.27 6.44 2.33
CA ARG A 99 0.45 7.67 2.01
C ARG A 99 0.54 7.86 0.51
N GLY A 100 0.30 9.09 0.08
CA GLY A 100 0.41 9.53 -1.31
C GLY A 100 1.69 10.32 -1.55
N ALA A 101 2.12 10.36 -2.81
CA ALA A 101 3.17 11.22 -3.31
C ALA A 101 2.87 11.63 -4.76
N GLU A 102 3.46 12.75 -5.16
CA GLU A 102 3.42 13.30 -6.51
C GLU A 102 4.83 13.36 -7.08
N TRP A 103 4.95 13.35 -8.41
CA TRP A 103 6.23 13.57 -9.11
C TRP A 103 6.42 15.04 -9.51
N ASP A 104 5.97 15.97 -8.67
CA ASP A 104 6.06 17.41 -8.86
C ASP A 104 7.47 17.98 -8.57
N THR A 105 8.31 17.19 -7.90
CA THR A 105 9.67 17.53 -7.49
C THR A 105 10.63 16.40 -7.85
N PRO A 106 11.96 16.66 -7.94
CA PRO A 106 12.97 15.63 -8.18
C PRO A 106 12.84 14.45 -7.22
N VAL A 107 12.50 14.79 -5.96
CA VAL A 107 12.15 13.82 -4.94
C VAL A 107 11.27 14.41 -3.84
N LYS A 108 10.25 13.64 -3.43
CA LYS A 108 9.33 13.97 -2.32
C LYS A 108 9.18 12.73 -1.45
N TRP A 109 9.11 12.92 -0.13
CA TRP A 109 8.91 11.79 0.78
C TRP A 109 8.00 12.13 1.94
N SER A 110 7.37 11.10 2.48
CA SER A 110 6.59 11.16 3.71
C SER A 110 6.71 9.83 4.46
N ALA A 111 6.11 9.75 5.64
CA ALA A 111 6.03 8.53 6.43
C ALA A 111 4.61 8.27 6.93
N MET A 112 4.29 7.00 7.16
CA MET A 112 3.11 6.62 7.93
C MET A 112 3.15 7.24 9.34
N HIS A 113 2.00 7.70 9.83
CA HIS A 113 1.93 8.46 11.08
C HIS A 113 1.99 7.58 12.33
N GLN A 114 1.66 6.31 12.17
CA GLN A 114 1.68 5.30 13.22
C GLN A 114 2.54 4.13 12.79
N SER A 115 3.03 3.36 13.76
CA SER A 115 3.72 2.11 13.51
C SER A 115 2.83 1.17 12.67
N PRO A 116 3.38 0.48 11.66
CA PRO A 116 4.78 0.55 11.21
C PRO A 116 5.14 1.84 10.47
N TYR A 117 6.34 2.36 10.74
CA TYR A 117 6.83 3.59 10.11
C TYR A 117 7.38 3.28 8.72
N ILE A 118 6.46 3.15 7.76
CA ILE A 118 6.81 3.03 6.35
C ILE A 118 7.07 4.42 5.79
N TYR A 119 8.32 4.67 5.43
CA TYR A 119 8.77 5.82 4.66
C TYR A 119 8.61 5.51 3.19
N SER A 120 8.16 6.50 2.42
CA SER A 120 7.97 6.32 0.99
C SER A 120 8.00 7.63 0.24
N GLY A 121 8.27 7.56 -1.05
CA GLY A 121 8.35 8.77 -1.87
C GLY A 121 8.41 8.52 -3.36
N ALA A 122 8.04 9.55 -4.10
CA ALA A 122 8.17 9.60 -5.56
C ALA A 122 9.57 10.13 -5.93
N ILE A 123 10.16 9.55 -6.98
CA ILE A 123 11.43 9.98 -7.56
C ILE A 123 11.20 10.24 -9.05
N SER A 124 11.58 11.42 -9.52
CA SER A 124 11.61 11.78 -10.94
C SER A 124 13.04 12.02 -11.46
N ASP A 125 14.03 12.20 -10.57
CA ASP A 125 15.43 12.38 -10.96
C ASP A 125 16.14 11.03 -11.16
N ASN A 126 16.51 10.71 -12.40
CA ASN A 126 17.25 9.49 -12.78
C ASN A 126 18.68 9.42 -12.24
N ALA A 127 19.25 10.53 -11.75
CA ALA A 127 20.56 10.52 -11.11
C ALA A 127 20.53 9.91 -9.70
N ILE A 128 19.35 9.76 -9.07
CA ILE A 128 19.21 9.10 -7.78
C ILE A 128 19.35 7.58 -7.96
N LYS A 129 20.39 7.00 -7.36
CA LYS A 129 20.70 5.57 -7.45
C LYS A 129 20.08 4.78 -6.30
N LYS A 130 20.12 5.32 -5.08
CA LYS A 130 19.57 4.68 -3.87
C LYS A 130 18.94 5.72 -2.96
N VAL A 131 17.99 5.26 -2.14
CA VAL A 131 17.41 6.03 -1.05
C VAL A 131 17.59 5.25 0.24
N TYR A 132 17.81 5.94 1.34
CA TYR A 132 17.92 5.38 2.68
C TYR A 132 16.99 6.13 3.62
N ALA A 133 16.32 5.41 4.52
CA ALA A 133 15.58 5.96 5.65
C ALA A 133 16.32 5.53 6.94
N GLY A 134 17.08 6.45 7.52
CA GLY A 134 18.09 6.10 8.53
C GLY A 134 19.16 5.21 7.91
N ASP A 135 19.41 4.05 8.52
CA ASP A 135 20.35 3.05 8.02
C ASP A 135 19.69 2.02 7.08
N ILE A 136 18.38 2.12 6.84
CA ILE A 136 17.64 1.17 6.01
C ILE A 136 17.67 1.61 4.55
N GLN A 137 18.27 0.79 3.69
CA GLN A 137 18.19 1.00 2.24
C GLN A 137 16.77 0.73 1.75
N ALA A 138 16.18 1.70 1.07
CA ALA A 138 14.85 1.59 0.49
C ALA A 138 14.84 0.65 -0.72
N LYS A 139 13.68 0.03 -0.94
CA LYS A 139 13.34 -0.60 -2.21
C LYS A 139 12.86 0.48 -3.17
N ILE A 140 13.42 0.50 -4.38
CA ILE A 140 12.98 1.37 -5.47
C ILE A 140 12.26 0.52 -6.51
N ILE A 141 11.07 0.93 -6.93
CA ILE A 141 10.29 0.32 -7.99
C ILE A 141 10.17 1.29 -9.17
N GLN A 142 10.27 0.73 -10.37
CA GLN A 142 10.02 1.46 -11.62
C GLN A 142 8.51 1.53 -11.87
N ILE A 143 7.99 2.72 -12.20
CA ILE A 143 6.57 2.93 -12.48
C ILE A 143 6.38 3.06 -13.99
N GLU A 144 6.75 4.21 -14.55
CA GLU A 144 6.66 4.49 -15.99
C GLU A 144 7.70 5.56 -16.38
N GLY A 145 8.40 5.38 -17.49
CA GLY A 145 9.37 6.38 -17.96
C GLY A 145 10.49 6.62 -16.93
N ASP A 146 10.61 7.85 -16.45
CA ASP A 146 11.52 8.27 -15.37
C ASP A 146 10.89 8.22 -13.98
N LYS A 147 9.58 7.97 -13.88
CA LYS A 147 8.86 7.87 -12.61
C LYS A 147 9.24 6.60 -11.89
N ARG A 148 9.78 6.78 -10.69
CA ARG A 148 10.09 5.73 -9.74
C ARG A 148 9.41 6.03 -8.41
N PHE A 149 9.25 4.99 -7.61
CA PHE A 149 8.73 5.11 -6.25
C PHE A 149 9.61 4.29 -5.32
N TRP A 150 9.82 4.77 -4.11
CA TRP A 150 10.61 4.07 -3.12
C TRP A 150 9.85 3.89 -1.83
N TYR A 151 10.18 2.85 -1.09
CA TYR A 151 9.71 2.68 0.27
C TYR A 151 10.73 1.94 1.15
N ALA A 152 10.67 2.20 2.46
CA ALA A 152 11.46 1.55 3.50
C ALA A 152 10.64 1.46 4.79
N ASN A 153 10.72 0.34 5.49
CA ASN A 153 10.13 0.19 6.82
C ASN A 153 11.21 0.42 7.89
N SER A 154 10.95 1.34 8.82
CA SER A 154 11.82 1.61 9.97
C SER A 154 11.11 1.29 11.29
N SER A 155 11.89 0.84 12.27
CA SER A 155 11.40 0.75 13.65
C SER A 155 11.39 2.11 14.36
N GLU A 156 12.06 3.11 13.81
CA GLU A 156 12.20 4.47 14.35
C GLU A 156 11.28 5.44 13.60
N LYS A 157 10.62 6.34 14.35
CA LYS A 157 9.63 7.30 13.81
C LYS A 157 10.26 8.51 13.11
N ASP A 158 11.47 8.88 13.51
CA ASP A 158 12.11 10.14 13.12
C ASP A 158 13.51 9.88 12.55
N VAL A 159 13.57 9.22 11.38
CA VAL A 159 14.84 8.98 10.68
C VAL A 159 15.15 10.05 9.64
N GLU A 160 16.43 10.21 9.35
CA GLU A 160 16.92 11.07 8.26
C GLU A 160 16.82 10.33 6.92
N VAL A 161 16.28 10.99 5.89
CA VAL A 161 16.23 10.43 4.54
C VAL A 161 17.44 10.91 3.75
N LYS A 162 18.20 9.96 3.21
CA LYS A 162 19.40 10.21 2.39
C LYS A 162 19.26 9.61 1.02
N MET A 163 19.93 10.22 0.05
CA MET A 163 20.01 9.71 -1.31
C MET A 163 21.46 9.57 -1.73
N GLU A 164 21.77 8.48 -2.42
CA GLU A 164 23.04 8.27 -3.10
C GLU A 164 22.80 8.50 -4.59
N MET A 165 23.53 9.44 -5.17
CA MET A 165 23.50 9.74 -6.60
C MET A 165 24.36 8.75 -7.39
N LEU A 166 24.21 8.71 -8.71
CA LEU A 166 25.00 7.84 -9.59
C LEU A 166 26.51 8.11 -9.53
N ASP A 167 26.91 9.36 -9.27
CA ASP A 167 28.31 9.76 -9.09
C ASP A 167 28.89 9.40 -7.70
N GLY A 168 28.06 8.80 -6.83
CA GLY A 168 28.42 8.39 -5.47
C GLY A 168 28.27 9.49 -4.42
N THR A 169 27.85 10.70 -4.79
CA THR A 169 27.55 11.76 -3.82
C THR A 169 26.32 11.40 -2.98
N GLN A 170 26.31 11.85 -1.72
CA GLN A 170 25.17 11.67 -0.82
C GLN A 170 24.53 13.02 -0.48
N GLN A 171 23.20 13.06 -0.48
CA GLN A 171 22.42 14.24 -0.15
C GLN A 171 21.35 13.88 0.88
N VAL A 172 21.18 14.74 1.89
CA VAL A 172 20.04 14.65 2.80
C VAL A 172 18.86 15.31 2.10
N VAL A 173 17.72 14.63 2.07
CA VAL A 173 16.48 15.22 1.55
C VAL A 173 15.87 15.98 2.69
N ASP A 174 16.06 17.30 2.67
CA ASP A 174 15.57 18.17 3.74
C ASP A 174 14.10 17.85 4.06
N LYS A 175 13.85 17.68 5.36
CA LYS A 175 12.51 17.45 5.91
C LYS A 175 11.60 18.52 5.34
N VAL A 176 10.47 18.07 4.77
CA VAL A 176 9.32 18.88 4.30
C VAL A 176 9.43 20.32 4.78
N ASP A 177 9.61 21.23 3.81
CA ASP A 177 9.71 22.67 4.04
C ASP A 177 8.68 23.09 5.11
N VAL A 178 9.18 23.63 6.22
CA VAL A 178 8.36 24.03 7.38
C VAL A 178 7.31 25.08 6.96
N GLU A 179 7.48 25.74 5.82
CA GLU A 179 6.47 26.61 5.21
C GLU A 179 5.24 25.85 4.69
N MET A 180 5.37 24.61 4.22
CA MET A 180 4.22 23.79 3.77
C MET A 180 3.32 23.34 4.93
N LEU A 181 3.89 23.16 6.14
CA LEU A 181 3.12 22.81 7.34
C LEU A 181 2.34 23.99 7.94
N LYS A 182 2.68 25.24 7.58
CA LYS A 182 1.94 26.42 8.05
C LYS A 182 0.59 26.62 7.35
N ASN A 183 0.45 26.09 6.12
CA ASN A 183 -0.79 26.23 5.33
C ASN A 183 -1.84 25.15 5.61
N TRP A 184 -1.53 24.10 6.39
CA TRP A 184 -2.47 23.03 6.72
C TRP A 184 -3.40 23.32 7.92
N ASN A 185 -3.25 24.46 8.59
CA ASN A 185 -4.02 24.83 9.78
C ASN A 185 -5.15 25.85 9.51
N PHE A 186 -5.64 26.03 8.28
CA PHE A 186 -6.62 27.08 7.97
C PHE A 186 -7.87 26.69 7.18
N GLU A 187 -8.19 25.41 6.96
CA GLU A 187 -9.43 25.03 6.24
C GLU A 187 -10.46 24.21 7.04
N ASP A 188 -10.27 24.00 8.35
CA ASP A 188 -11.27 23.34 9.23
C ASP A 188 -12.01 24.32 10.18
N SER A 189 -12.07 25.61 9.85
CA SER A 189 -12.95 26.53 10.56
C SER A 189 -13.59 27.55 9.63
N GLU A 190 -14.67 27.15 8.96
CA GLU A 190 -15.86 27.99 8.75
C GLU A 190 -17.12 27.13 8.55
#